data_AF-A0A1Z9H451-F1
#
_entry.id   AF-A0A1Z9H451-F1
#
_cell.length_a   1.000
_cell.length_b   1.000
_cell.length_c   1.000
_cell.angle_alpha   90.00
_cell.angle_beta   90.00
_cell.angle_gamma   90.00
#
_symmetry.space_group_name_H-M   'P 1'
#
loop_
_entity.id
_entity.type
_entity.pdbx_description
1 polymer ?
#
loop_
_entity_poly.entity_id
_entity_poly.type
_entity_poly.pdbx_seq_one_letter_code
_entity_poly.pdbx_strand_id
1 'polypeptide(L)' 'MKKFFSLGISLMLFSFITSSLYASTPLVDAVWVKDQIGKEGVVMLDLRTPASYKKGHVPGAVYTNYSKDGW' A
#
# COMPACT_ATOMS: atom_id res chain seq x y z
N MET A 1 39.83 -25.29 -10.80
CA MET A 1 39.56 -23.84 -10.84
C MET A 1 38.16 -23.50 -11.38
N LYS A 2 37.71 -24.06 -12.51
CA LYS A 2 36.37 -23.78 -13.09
C LYS A 2 35.17 -24.17 -12.20
N LYS A 3 35.27 -25.24 -11.40
CA LYS A 3 34.22 -25.67 -10.45
C LYS A 3 34.05 -24.74 -9.24
N PHE A 4 35.14 -24.12 -8.78
CA PHE A 4 35.11 -23.13 -7.70
C PHE A 4 34.58 -21.76 -8.16
N PHE A 5 34.77 -21.42 -9.44
CA PHE A 5 34.22 -20.22 -10.06
C PHE A 5 32.70 -20.30 -10.26
N SER A 6 32.19 -21.49 -10.63
CA SER A 6 30.76 -21.79 -10.75
C SER A 6 30.02 -21.73 -9.39
N LEU A 7 30.68 -22.17 -8.31
CA LEU A 7 30.09 -22.12 -6.97
C LEU A 7 29.95 -20.69 -6.41
N GLY A 8 30.91 -19.81 -6.73
CA GLY A 8 30.86 -18.40 -6.34
C GLY A 8 29.75 -17.60 -7.02
N ILE A 9 29.49 -17.88 -8.30
CA ILE A 9 28.39 -17.25 -9.07
C ILE A 9 27.02 -17.73 -8.57
N SER A 10 26.90 -19.02 -8.21
CA SER A 10 25.67 -19.58 -7.63
C SER A 10 25.31 -18.96 -6.26
N LEU A 11 26.32 -18.70 -5.41
CA LEU A 11 26.09 -17.99 -4.13
C LEU A 11 25.71 -16.51 -4.33
N MET A 12 26.33 -15.80 -5.28
CA MET A 12 25.97 -14.41 -5.59
C MET A 12 24.53 -14.26 -6.11
N LEU A 13 24.02 -15.26 -6.85
CA LEU A 13 22.62 -15.26 -7.33
C LEU A 13 21.60 -15.53 -6.21
N PHE A 14 22.01 -16.18 -5.11
CA PHE A 14 21.14 -16.48 -3.97
C PHE A 14 20.95 -15.28 -3.01
N SER A 15 21.90 -14.34 -2.96
CA SER A 15 21.84 -13.18 -2.06
C SER A 15 20.89 -12.06 -2.49
N PHE A 16 20.29 -12.11 -3.69
CA PHE A 16 19.38 -11.06 -4.17
C PHE A 16 17.89 -11.29 -3.84
N ILE A 17 17.52 -12.40 -3.20
CA ILE A 17 16.10 -12.76 -2.98
C ILE A 17 15.66 -12.56 -1.52
N THR A 18 16.34 -11.72 -0.75
CA THR A 18 15.81 -11.31 0.57
C THR A 18 14.96 -10.06 0.42
N SER A 19 13.89 -10.13 -0.37
CA SER A 19 12.83 -9.13 -0.26
C SER A 19 12.19 -9.30 1.11
N SER A 20 12.42 -8.35 2.00
CA SER A 20 11.79 -8.32 3.31
C SER A 20 10.27 -8.40 3.16
N LEU A 21 9.69 -9.48 3.66
CA LEU A 21 8.24 -9.61 3.85
C LEU A 21 7.83 -8.68 4.99
N TYR A 22 7.85 -7.36 4.76
CA TYR A 22 7.18 -6.43 5.65
C TYR A 22 5.68 -6.58 5.41
N ALA A 23 4.99 -7.24 6.34
CA ALA A 23 3.54 -7.15 6.38
C ALA A 23 3.18 -5.66 6.42
N SER A 24 2.45 -5.19 5.42
CA SER A 24 1.91 -3.84 5.45
C SER A 24 1.06 -3.73 6.71
N THR A 25 1.47 -2.87 7.65
CA THR A 25 0.62 -2.56 8.79
C THR A 25 -0.56 -1.78 8.24
N PRO A 26 -1.81 -2.25 8.41
CA PRO A 26 -2.97 -1.63 7.78
C PRO A 26 -3.26 -0.22 8.31
N LEU A 27 -2.61 0.17 9.41
CA LEU A 27 -2.69 1.48 10.01
C LEU A 27 -1.54 2.37 9.53
N VAL A 28 -1.88 3.60 9.17
CA VAL A 28 -0.98 4.65 8.68
C VAL A 28 -1.29 5.94 9.43
N ASP A 29 -0.33 6.86 9.47
CA ASP A 29 -0.54 8.18 10.06
C ASP A 29 -1.10 9.21 9.05
N ALA A 30 -1.44 10.39 9.54
CA ALA A 30 -2.01 11.46 8.72
C ALA A 30 -1.02 12.05 7.70
N VAL A 31 0.29 11.98 7.97
CA VAL A 31 1.33 12.48 7.04
C VAL A 31 1.37 11.58 5.83
N TRP A 32 1.39 10.26 6.05
CA TRP A 32 1.33 9.28 4.98
C TRP A 32 0.08 9.47 4.13
N VAL A 33 -1.10 9.64 4.75
CA VAL A 33 -2.36 9.85 4.02
C VAL A 33 -2.26 11.06 3.10
N LYS A 34 -1.74 12.19 3.60
CA LYS A 34 -1.54 13.40 2.80
C LYS A 34 -0.65 13.14 1.58
N ASP A 35 0.43 12.37 1.76
CA ASP A 35 1.38 12.05 0.71
C ASP A 35 0.83 11.05 -0.33
N GLN A 36 -0.28 10.38 -0.07
CA GLN A 36 -0.92 9.48 -1.04
C GLN A 36 -2.08 10.12 -1.81
N ILE A 37 -2.50 11.34 -1.49
CA ILE A 37 -3.59 12.01 -2.19
C ILE A 37 -3.28 12.12 -3.69
N GLY A 38 -4.17 11.60 -4.53
CA GLY A 38 -4.08 11.69 -5.99
C GLY A 38 -3.07 10.74 -6.64
N LYS A 39 -2.42 9.85 -5.88
CA LYS A 39 -1.54 8.84 -6.47
C LYS A 39 -2.32 7.76 -7.20
N GLU A 40 -1.81 7.35 -8.35
CA GLU A 40 -2.34 6.21 -9.10
C GLU A 40 -2.33 4.94 -8.24
N GLY A 41 -3.42 4.18 -8.29
CA GLY A 41 -3.58 2.96 -7.51
C GLY A 41 -3.98 3.17 -6.04
N VAL A 42 -4.20 4.41 -5.58
CA VAL A 42 -4.72 4.69 -4.23
C VAL A 42 -6.12 5.29 -4.32
N VAL A 43 -7.09 4.62 -3.68
CA VAL A 43 -8.46 5.13 -3.51
C VAL A 43 -8.73 5.29 -2.02
N MET A 44 -9.12 6.51 -1.62
CA MET A 44 -9.52 6.79 -0.25
C MET A 44 -11.03 6.68 -0.13
N LEU A 45 -11.52 5.89 0.83
CA LEU A 45 -12.95 5.73 1.08
C LEU A 45 -13.33 6.41 2.41
N ASP A 46 -14.38 7.24 2.37
CA ASP A 46 -14.97 7.82 3.57
C ASP A 46 -16.23 7.05 3.95
N LEU A 47 -16.14 6.31 5.06
CA LEU A 47 -17.18 5.43 5.59
C LEU A 47 -18.10 6.13 6.61
N ARG A 48 -17.91 7.42 6.84
CA ARG A 48 -18.75 8.19 7.78
C ARG A 48 -20.14 8.45 7.17
N THR A 49 -21.00 9.19 7.87
CA THR A 49 -22.32 9.55 7.33
C THR A 49 -22.20 10.45 6.10
N PRO A 50 -23.20 10.45 5.18
CA PRO A 50 -23.23 11.37 4.04
C PRO A 50 -23.10 12.84 4.45
N ALA A 51 -23.68 13.21 5.60
CA ALA A 51 -23.61 14.57 6.13
C ALA A 51 -22.19 14.94 6.56
N SER A 52 -21.47 14.04 7.25
CA SER A 52 -20.08 14.25 7.64
C SER A 52 -19.15 14.37 6.44
N TYR A 53 -19.33 13.52 5.42
CA TYR A 53 -18.60 13.64 4.16
C TYR A 53 -18.84 15.01 3.53
N LYS A 54 -20.10 15.42 3.33
CA LYS A 54 -20.43 16.73 2.73
C LYS A 54 -19.91 17.93 3.52
N LYS A 55 -19.83 17.83 4.85
CA LYS A 55 -19.27 18.87 5.72
C LYS A 55 -17.76 19.04 5.52
N GLY A 56 -17.06 17.98 5.17
CA GLY A 56 -15.63 17.99 4.86
C GLY A 56 -15.01 16.59 4.90
N HIS A 57 -14.17 16.29 3.92
CA HIS A 57 -13.49 15.00 3.74
C HIS A 57 -12.09 15.22 3.16
N VAL A 58 -11.27 14.16 3.16
CA VAL A 58 -9.94 14.19 2.53
C VAL A 58 -10.11 14.44 1.02
N PRO A 59 -9.34 15.35 0.39
CA PRO A 59 -9.45 15.60 -1.04
C PRO A 59 -9.31 14.32 -1.87
N GLY A 60 -10.25 14.10 -2.80
CA GLY A 60 -10.28 12.91 -3.68
C GLY A 60 -10.85 11.64 -3.04
N ALA A 61 -11.22 11.66 -1.75
CA ALA A 61 -11.91 10.53 -1.13
C ALA A 61 -13.31 10.34 -1.72
N VAL A 62 -13.76 9.09 -1.79
CA VAL A 62 -15.09 8.71 -2.26
C VAL A 62 -15.95 8.29 -1.08
N TYR A 63 -17.15 8.86 -0.96
CA TYR A 63 -18.13 8.39 0.00
C TYR A 63 -18.70 7.05 -0.44
N THR A 64 -18.85 6.12 0.51
CA THR A 64 -19.59 4.88 0.29
C THR A 64 -20.34 4.46 1.54
N ASN A 65 -21.52 3.88 1.32
CA ASN A 65 -22.30 3.21 2.33
C ASN A 65 -21.94 1.71 2.35
N TYR A 66 -21.06 1.32 3.26
CA TYR A 66 -20.59 -0.07 3.41
C TYR A 66 -21.74 -1.10 3.42
N SER A 67 -22.86 -0.80 4.09
CA SER A 67 -23.97 -1.75 4.18
C SER A 67 -24.91 -1.76 2.98
N LYS A 68 -24.88 -0.74 2.12
CA LYS A 68 -25.86 -0.59 1.02
C LYS A 68 -25.25 -0.68 -0.38
N ASP A 69 -23.98 -0.33 -0.52
CA ASP A 69 -23.31 -0.25 -1.82
C ASP A 69 -22.79 -1.63 -2.31
N GLY A 70 -22.81 -2.65 -1.46
CA GLY A 70 -22.72 -4.06 -1.88
C GLY A 70 -21.31 -4.61 -2.13
N TRP A 71 -20.29 -4.10 -1.42
CA TRP A 71 -18.91 -4.56 -1.47
C TRP A 71 -18.44 -5.02 -0.09
#